data_AF-A0A1H0KQF7-F1
#
_entry.id   AF-A0A1H0KQF7-F1
#
_cell.length_a   1.000
_cell.length_b   1.000
_cell.length_c   1.000
_cell.angle_alpha   90.00
_cell.angle_beta   90.00
_cell.angle_gamma   90.00
#
_symmetry.space_group_name_H-M   'P 1'
#
loop_
_entity.id
_entity.type
_entity.pdbx_description
1 polymer ?
#
loop_
_entity_poly.entity_id
_entity_poly.type
_entity_poly.pdbx_seq_one_letter_code
_entity_poly.pdbx_strand_id
1 'polypeptide(L)'
;MSAFLRPSVDPTAAKVIIMNAEHLKQKTQKLREVIEDLRSSDPVVEKLRVEIEPLMKLAESGMITVKLQWRDIPGRYLFTEEGLQQYSHLEHAFAEFRIELTGGETPLLRKLKREMGEE
;
A
#
# COMPACT_ATOMS: atom_id res chain seq x y z
N MET A 1 11.53 27.97 49.99
CA MET A 1 11.11 28.57 48.70
C MET A 1 10.63 27.44 47.81
N SER A 2 9.32 27.40 47.56
CA SER A 2 8.61 26.26 46.95
C SER A 2 8.81 26.15 45.45
N ALA A 3 8.80 24.90 45.00
CA ALA A 3 9.03 24.42 43.65
C ALA A 3 7.99 24.87 42.61
N PHE A 4 8.42 25.00 41.35
CA PHE A 4 7.62 24.68 40.16
C PHE A 4 8.55 24.28 39.01
N LEU A 5 8.97 23.00 39.01
CA LEU A 5 9.35 22.32 37.77
C LEU A 5 8.06 22.13 36.96
N ARG A 6 7.86 22.93 35.91
CA ARG A 6 6.90 22.56 34.86
C ARG A 6 7.53 21.43 34.04
N PRO A 7 6.88 20.27 33.87
CA PRO A 7 7.27 19.36 32.81
C PRO A 7 6.96 20.05 31.48
N SER A 8 7.99 20.37 30.71
CA SER A 8 7.85 20.71 29.30
C SER A 8 7.40 19.44 28.59
N VAL A 9 6.09 19.29 28.38
CA VAL A 9 5.57 18.32 27.43
C VAL A 9 5.96 18.85 26.06
N ASP A 10 7.00 18.25 25.47
CA ASP A 10 7.35 18.48 24.07
C ASP A 10 6.19 17.96 23.20
N PRO A 11 5.47 18.82 22.45
CA PRO A 11 4.38 18.39 21.58
C PRO A 11 4.87 17.67 20.31
N THR A 12 6.19 17.53 20.11
CA THR A 12 6.77 17.08 18.82
C THR A 12 6.81 15.56 18.63
N ALA A 13 6.38 14.75 19.60
CA ALA A 13 6.42 13.29 19.48
C ALA A 13 5.05 12.62 19.22
N ALA A 14 4.04 13.37 18.78
CA ALA A 14 2.98 12.76 18.00
C ALA A 14 3.58 12.41 16.63
N LYS A 15 4.17 11.20 16.51
CA LYS A 15 4.58 10.64 15.23
C LYS A 15 3.32 10.45 14.38
N VAL A 16 2.87 11.52 13.73
CA VAL A 16 1.90 11.45 12.65
C VAL A 16 2.61 10.63 11.59
N ILE A 17 2.27 9.34 11.50
CA ILE A 17 2.78 8.49 10.42
C ILE A 17 2.00 8.91 9.18
N ILE A 18 2.46 10.00 8.56
CA ILE A 18 1.96 10.50 7.29
C ILE A 18 2.21 9.41 6.25
N MET A 19 1.18 9.10 5.47
CA MET A 19 1.26 8.19 4.34
C MET A 19 2.42 8.61 3.42
N ASN A 20 3.26 7.67 2.97
CA ASN A 20 4.30 8.01 1.99
C ASN A 20 3.66 8.03 0.60
N ALA A 21 3.10 9.19 0.24
CA ALA A 21 2.39 9.38 -1.02
C ALA A 21 3.25 9.05 -2.26
N GLU A 22 4.56 9.31 -2.20
CA GLU A 22 5.47 9.03 -3.30
C GLU A 22 5.68 7.53 -3.50
N HIS A 23 5.89 6.78 -2.42
CA HIS A 23 6.01 5.33 -2.48
C HIS A 23 4.68 4.69 -2.93
N LEU A 24 3.56 5.17 -2.40
CA LEU A 24 2.24 4.70 -2.79
C LEU A 24 2.00 4.94 -4.30
N LYS A 25 2.36 6.11 -4.82
CA LYS A 25 2.28 6.42 -6.25
C LYS A 25 3.16 5.49 -7.09
N GLN A 26 4.41 5.25 -6.68
CA GLN A 26 5.31 4.31 -7.36
C GLN A 26 4.75 2.88 -7.40
N LYS A 27 4.24 2.37 -6.28
CA LYS A 27 3.63 1.04 -6.23
C LYS A 27 2.34 0.95 -7.05
N THR A 28 1.56 2.04 -7.08
CA THR A 28 0.36 2.14 -7.93
C THR A 28 0.71 2.06 -9.40
N GLN A 29 1.74 2.80 -9.83
CA GLN A 29 2.20 2.79 -11.22
C GLN A 29 2.68 1.39 -11.65
N LYS A 30 3.47 0.72 -10.81
CA LYS A 30 3.94 -0.65 -11.06
C LYS A 30 2.77 -1.64 -11.15
N LEU A 31 1.78 -1.53 -10.27
CA LEU A 31 0.57 -2.37 -10.34
C LEU A 31 -0.22 -2.13 -11.62
N ARG A 32 -0.36 -0.87 -12.03
CA ARG A 32 -1.04 -0.50 -13.28
C ARG A 32 -0.36 -1.13 -14.49
N GLU A 33 0.97 -1.02 -14.60
CA GLU A 33 1.74 -1.63 -15.69
C GLU A 33 1.48 -3.14 -15.79
N VAL A 34 1.56 -3.87 -14.68
CA VAL A 34 1.30 -5.33 -14.67
C VAL A 34 -0.15 -5.66 -15.05
N ILE A 35 -1.13 -4.86 -14.64
CA ILE A 35 -2.53 -5.04 -15.03
C ILE A 35 -2.73 -4.81 -16.53
N GLU A 36 -2.14 -3.75 -17.08
CA GLU A 36 -2.27 -3.41 -18.50
C GLU A 36 -1.67 -4.50 -19.41
N ASP A 37 -0.56 -5.10 -18.99
CA ASP A 37 0.07 -6.22 -19.71
C ASP A 37 -0.80 -7.49 -19.75
N LEU A 38 -1.60 -7.71 -18.70
CA LEU A 38 -2.37 -8.95 -18.52
C LEU A 38 -3.86 -8.82 -18.90
N ARG A 39 -4.44 -7.61 -18.86
CA ARG A 39 -5.90 -7.41 -18.98
C ARG A 39 -6.52 -7.89 -20.30
N SER A 40 -5.73 -7.92 -21.38
CA SER A 40 -6.20 -8.36 -22.69
C SER A 40 -6.31 -9.90 -22.78
N SER A 41 -5.64 -10.60 -21.85
CA SER A 41 -5.53 -12.05 -21.84
C SER A 41 -6.46 -12.72 -20.81
N ASP A 42 -6.79 -12.02 -19.72
CA ASP A 42 -7.61 -12.57 -18.64
C ASP A 42 -8.69 -11.55 -18.19
N PRO A 43 -10.00 -11.89 -18.33
CA PRO A 43 -11.08 -11.01 -17.90
C PRO A 43 -11.14 -10.78 -16.38
N VAL A 44 -10.57 -11.68 -15.56
CA VAL A 44 -10.48 -11.50 -14.10
C VAL A 44 -9.49 -10.38 -13.76
N VAL A 45 -8.46 -10.18 -14.58
CA VAL A 45 -7.53 -9.05 -14.43
C VAL A 45 -8.23 -7.72 -14.74
N GLU A 46 -9.08 -7.69 -15.77
CA GLU A 46 -9.90 -6.50 -16.05
C GLU A 46 -10.89 -6.21 -14.91
N LYS A 47 -11.47 -7.25 -14.31
CA LYS A 47 -12.31 -7.11 -13.11
C LYS A 47 -11.53 -6.52 -11.94
N LEU A 48 -10.31 -7.00 -11.67
CA LEU A 48 -9.42 -6.42 -10.67
C LEU A 48 -9.17 -4.94 -10.96
N ARG A 49 -8.83 -4.59 -12.21
CA ARG A 49 -8.60 -3.19 -12.64
C ARG A 49 -9.79 -2.32 -12.26
N VAL A 50 -11.00 -2.70 -12.65
CA VAL A 50 -12.24 -1.95 -12.40
C VAL A 50 -12.47 -1.73 -10.91
N GLU A 51 -12.29 -2.75 -10.08
CA GLU A 51 -12.50 -2.65 -8.63
C GLU A 51 -11.51 -1.72 -7.94
N ILE A 52 -10.24 -1.74 -8.35
CA ILE A 52 -9.18 -0.98 -7.68
C ILE A 52 -8.92 0.39 -8.31
N GLU A 53 -9.42 0.66 -9.51
CA GLU A 53 -9.21 1.92 -10.26
C GLU A 53 -9.52 3.19 -9.43
N PRO A 54 -10.60 3.26 -8.63
CA PRO A 54 -10.84 4.44 -7.79
C PRO A 54 -9.70 4.70 -6.80
N LEU A 55 -9.15 3.64 -6.18
CA LEU A 55 -8.03 3.77 -5.25
C LEU A 55 -6.73 4.12 -5.98
N MET A 56 -6.48 3.54 -7.16
CA MET A 56 -5.30 3.87 -7.96
C MET A 56 -5.28 5.35 -8.36
N LYS A 57 -6.42 5.91 -8.80
CA LYS A 57 -6.53 7.34 -9.13
C LYS A 57 -6.29 8.25 -7.92
N LEU A 58 -6.80 7.88 -6.75
CA LEU A 58 -6.57 8.63 -5.51
C LEU A 58 -5.09 8.57 -5.08
N ALA A 59 -4.45 7.42 -5.23
CA ALA A 59 -3.03 7.23 -4.96
C ALA A 59 -2.16 8.07 -5.91
N GLU A 60 -2.43 8.03 -7.21
CA GLU A 60 -1.69 8.78 -8.24
C GLU A 60 -1.81 10.29 -8.08
N SER A 61 -2.97 10.78 -7.63
CA SER A 61 -3.24 12.18 -7.33
C SER A 61 -2.73 12.64 -5.96
N GLY A 62 -2.18 11.73 -5.15
CA GLY A 62 -1.70 12.05 -3.78
C GLY A 62 -2.82 12.38 -2.80
N MET A 63 -4.07 12.05 -3.12
CA MET A 63 -5.25 12.35 -2.30
C MET A 63 -5.44 11.38 -1.12
N ILE A 64 -4.71 10.26 -1.10
CA ILE A 64 -4.73 9.32 0.03
C ILE A 64 -3.80 9.84 1.13
N THR A 65 -4.40 10.56 2.09
CA THR A 65 -3.68 11.16 3.23
C THR A 65 -3.77 10.34 4.52
N VAL A 66 -4.67 9.35 4.55
CA VAL A 66 -4.92 8.47 5.70
C VAL A 66 -4.72 7.01 5.33
N LYS A 67 -4.38 6.18 6.32
CA LYS A 67 -4.20 4.73 6.16
C LYS A 67 -5.56 4.05 6.03
N LEU A 68 -5.69 3.12 5.09
CA LEU A 68 -6.87 2.29 4.92
C LEU A 68 -6.76 1.03 5.78
N GLN A 69 -7.90 0.45 6.17
CA GLN A 69 -7.89 -0.88 6.75
C GLN A 69 -7.78 -1.93 5.64
N TRP A 70 -7.15 -3.06 5.95
CA TRP A 70 -6.98 -4.17 5.00
C TRP A 70 -8.29 -4.62 4.34
N ARG A 71 -9.40 -4.59 5.09
CA ARG A 71 -10.75 -4.97 4.63
C ARG A 71 -11.41 -3.94 3.69
N ASP A 72 -10.93 -2.70 3.69
CA ASP A 72 -11.48 -1.62 2.86
C ASP A 72 -10.83 -1.61 1.47
N ILE A 73 -9.85 -2.48 1.22
CA ILE A 73 -9.16 -2.59 -0.07
C ILE A 73 -9.76 -3.77 -0.86
N PRO A 74 -10.46 -3.52 -1.99
CA PRO A 74 -11.11 -4.56 -2.80
C PRO A 74 -10.08 -5.41 -3.58
N GLY A 75 -10.55 -6.46 -4.26
CA GLY A 75 -9.74 -7.28 -5.18
C GLY A 75 -9.01 -8.48 -4.57
N ARG A 76 -8.84 -8.59 -3.23
CA ARG A 76 -8.14 -9.73 -2.60
C ARG A 76 -8.75 -11.09 -2.95
N TYR A 77 -10.08 -11.16 -3.01
CA TYR A 77 -10.79 -12.41 -3.29
C TYR A 77 -10.52 -12.93 -4.72
N LEU A 78 -10.20 -12.05 -5.68
CA LEU A 78 -9.86 -12.43 -7.05
C LEU A 78 -8.59 -13.30 -7.12
N PHE A 79 -7.67 -13.14 -6.16
CA PHE A 79 -6.46 -13.97 -6.07
C PHE A 79 -6.77 -15.37 -5.53
N THR A 80 -7.59 -15.46 -4.49
CA THR A 80 -7.86 -16.71 -3.79
C THR A 80 -8.99 -17.52 -4.41
N GLU A 81 -9.96 -16.87 -5.04
CA GLU A 81 -11.20 -17.50 -5.52
C GLU A 81 -11.28 -17.53 -7.05
N GLU A 82 -10.75 -16.51 -7.74
CA GLU A 82 -10.82 -16.41 -9.21
C GLU A 82 -9.48 -16.68 -9.91
N GLY A 83 -8.48 -17.17 -9.17
CA GLY A 83 -7.27 -17.73 -9.75
C GLY A 83 -6.18 -16.74 -10.14
N LEU A 84 -6.28 -15.46 -9.75
CA LEU A 84 -5.20 -14.49 -10.04
C LEU A 84 -3.88 -14.82 -9.33
N GLN A 85 -3.88 -15.68 -8.31
CA GLN A 85 -2.66 -16.20 -7.66
C GLN A 85 -1.69 -16.91 -8.63
N GLN A 86 -2.14 -17.32 -9.82
CA GLN A 86 -1.25 -17.87 -10.85
C GLN A 86 -0.25 -16.83 -11.39
N TYR A 87 -0.57 -15.54 -11.28
CA TYR A 87 0.26 -14.42 -11.72
C TYR A 87 1.07 -13.85 -10.56
N SER A 88 2.19 -14.50 -10.22
CA SER A 88 3.05 -14.09 -9.11
C SER A 88 3.43 -12.60 -9.13
N HIS A 89 3.76 -12.05 -10.30
CA HIS A 89 4.09 -10.62 -10.44
C HIS A 89 2.90 -9.70 -10.15
N LEU A 90 1.68 -10.09 -10.54
CA LEU A 90 0.46 -9.33 -10.26
C LEU A 90 0.11 -9.39 -8.77
N GLU A 91 0.19 -10.59 -8.16
CA GLU A 91 -0.04 -10.77 -6.72
C GLU A 91 0.96 -9.95 -5.89
N HIS A 92 2.23 -9.99 -6.27
CA HIS A 92 3.26 -9.23 -5.60
C HIS A 92 3.02 -7.72 -5.71
N ALA A 93 2.79 -7.20 -6.93
CA ALA A 93 2.52 -5.77 -7.12
C ALA A 93 1.27 -5.31 -6.36
N PHE A 94 0.22 -6.13 -6.33
CA PHE A 94 -0.99 -5.84 -5.57
C PHE A 94 -0.73 -5.85 -4.05
N ALA A 95 0.09 -6.79 -3.55
CA ALA A 95 0.48 -6.83 -2.15
C ALA A 95 1.31 -5.59 -1.75
N GLU A 96 2.28 -5.17 -2.57
CA GLU A 96 3.07 -3.96 -2.32
C GLU A 96 2.19 -2.71 -2.25
N PHE A 97 1.24 -2.57 -3.19
CA PHE A 97 0.27 -1.49 -3.19
C PHE A 97 -0.60 -1.49 -1.92
N ARG A 98 -1.10 -2.65 -1.48
CA ARG A 98 -1.89 -2.78 -0.24
C ARG A 98 -1.10 -2.44 1.01
N ILE A 99 0.16 -2.86 1.07
CA ILE A 99 1.03 -2.55 2.20
C ILE A 99 1.17 -1.03 2.34
N GLU A 100 1.46 -0.33 1.24
CA GLU A 100 1.55 1.13 1.26
C GLU A 100 0.21 1.77 1.68
N LEU A 101 -0.93 1.35 1.13
CA LEU A 101 -2.26 1.85 1.53
C LEU A 101 -2.58 1.68 3.03
N THR A 102 -1.99 0.67 3.68
CA THR A 102 -2.21 0.39 5.10
C THR A 102 -1.20 1.09 6.03
N GLY A 103 -0.35 1.93 5.46
CA GLY A 103 0.64 2.73 6.19
C GLY A 103 2.09 2.32 5.98
N GLY A 104 2.37 1.59 4.90
CA GLY A 104 3.71 1.19 4.49
C GLY A 104 4.27 0.01 5.27
N GLU A 105 5.39 -0.51 4.78
CA GLU A 105 6.12 -1.56 5.49
C GLU A 105 6.59 -1.08 6.86
N THR A 106 6.39 -1.93 7.87
CA THR A 106 6.98 -1.67 9.18
C THR A 106 8.51 -1.66 9.07
N PRO A 107 9.23 -0.91 9.93
CA PRO A 107 10.69 -0.93 9.94
C PRO A 107 11.29 -2.35 10.07
N LEU A 108 10.56 -3.25 10.74
CA LEU A 108 10.94 -4.65 10.88
C LEU A 108 10.85 -5.41 9.55
N LEU A 109 9.75 -5.26 8.80
CA LEU A 109 9.58 -5.86 7.48
C LEU A 109 10.65 -5.40 6.49
N ARG A 110 10.96 -4.08 6.48
CA ARG A 110 12.04 -3.52 5.65
C ARG A 110 13.41 -4.11 5.97
N LYS A 111 13.66 -4.40 7.25
CA LYS A 111 14.92 -5.01 7.69
C LYS A 111 14.99 -6.47 7.24
N LEU A 112 13.91 -7.23 7.41
CA LEU A 112 13.82 -8.63 6.99
C LEU A 112 13.98 -8.79 5.47
N LYS A 113 13.35 -7.94 4.65
CA LYS A 113 13.51 -7.98 3.18
C LYS A 113 14.94 -7.72 2.72
N ARG A 114 15.63 -6.74 3.33
CA ARG A 114 17.06 -6.51 3.08
C ARG A 114 17.93 -7.71 3.46
N GLU A 115 17.61 -8.36 4.58
CA GLU A 115 18.31 -9.57 5.02
C GLU A 115 18.05 -10.75 4.07
N MET A 116 16.94 -10.73 3.31
CA MET A 116 16.55 -11.76 2.34
C MET A 116 16.95 -11.47 0.89
N GLY A 117 17.53 -10.30 0.59
CA GLY A 117 18.01 -9.95 -0.75
C GLY A 117 16.93 -9.57 -1.76
N GLU A 118 15.74 -9.17 -1.29
CA GLU A 118 14.67 -8.64 -2.14
C GLU A 118 14.78 -7.11 -2.20
N GLU A 119 15.42 -6.55 -3.25
CA GLU A 119 15.40 -5.12 -3.60
C GLU A 119 14.64 -4.86 -4.91
#